data_AF-A0A7Y0RC20-F1
#
_entry.id   AF-A0A7Y0RC20-F1
#
_cell.length_a   1.000
_cell.length_b   1.000
_cell.length_c   1.000
_cell.angle_alpha   90.00
_cell.angle_beta   90.00
_cell.angle_gamma   90.00
#
_symmetry.space_group_name_H-M   'P 1'
#
loop_
_entity.id
_entity.type
_entity.pdbx_description
1 polymer ?
#
loop_
_entity_poly.entity_id
_entity_poly.type
_entity_poly.pdbx_seq_one_letter_code
_entity_poly.pdbx_strand_id
1 'polypeptide(L)'
;MFILDIEASGLVDESYPIEIAWVSLDGSETFSTLINPESAGGWDHWDNYAETEIHGISRQHCCERGKDVVVVAQRVEKLLLGHPVFSDAPYQDQRWLSRLFESVGRSCPAVLMPIDQLVIRSRRGELNRRLSQINRPHRAVHDCMLLADVVRQVREGCI
;
A
#
# COMPACT_ATOMS: atom_id res chain seq x y z
N MET A 1 12.44 -4.62 7.28
CA MET A 1 12.08 -4.15 5.91
C MET A 1 10.64 -4.53 5.70
N PHE A 2 9.85 -3.60 5.19
CA PHE A 2 8.43 -3.82 4.99
C PHE A 2 8.05 -3.60 3.54
N ILE A 3 7.07 -4.35 3.07
CA ILE A 3 6.38 -4.08 1.81
C ILE A 3 5.05 -3.45 2.18
N LEU A 4 4.71 -2.34 1.53
CA LEU A 4 3.50 -1.57 1.74
C LEU A 4 2.72 -1.53 0.43
N ASP A 5 1.40 -1.57 0.55
CA ASP A 5 0.46 -1.45 -0.55
C ASP A 5 -0.76 -0.63 -0.09
N ILE A 6 -1.38 0.09 -1.02
CA ILE A 6 -2.52 0.98 -0.78
C ILE A 6 -3.59 0.73 -1.82
N GLU A 7 -4.82 0.48 -1.36
CA GLU A 7 -6.00 0.62 -2.20
C GLU A 7 -6.51 2.07 -2.10
N ALA A 8 -6.92 2.62 -3.23
CA ALA A 8 -7.36 4.01 -3.34
C ALA A 8 -8.80 4.13 -3.83
N SER A 9 -9.42 5.27 -3.56
CA SER A 9 -10.78 5.62 -3.99
C SER A 9 -10.95 5.76 -5.52
N GLY A 10 -9.93 5.42 -6.31
CA GLY A 10 -9.84 5.62 -7.75
C GLY A 10 -8.41 5.81 -8.25
N LEU A 11 -8.25 5.91 -9.57
CA LEU A 11 -6.94 5.93 -10.25
C LEU A 11 -6.52 7.31 -10.78
N VAL A 12 -7.31 8.35 -10.50
CA VAL A 12 -7.04 9.75 -10.91
C VAL A 12 -6.34 10.55 -9.82
N ASP A 13 -5.92 11.77 -10.14
CA ASP A 13 -5.12 12.60 -9.24
C ASP A 13 -5.88 13.03 -7.97
N GLU A 14 -7.20 13.13 -8.06
CA GLU A 14 -8.12 13.46 -6.97
C GLU A 14 -8.30 12.32 -5.95
N SER A 15 -7.84 11.10 -6.27
CA SER A 15 -8.05 9.95 -5.39
C SER A 15 -7.23 10.02 -4.09
N TYR A 16 -7.66 9.23 -3.12
CA TYR A 16 -7.09 9.17 -1.76
C TYR A 16 -7.05 7.72 -1.26
N PRO A 17 -6.18 7.39 -0.29
CA PRO A 17 -6.07 6.04 0.23
C PRO A 17 -7.33 5.65 1.03
N ILE A 18 -7.82 4.42 0.81
CA ILE A 18 -8.99 3.86 1.49
C ILE A 18 -8.67 2.60 2.29
N GLU A 19 -7.61 1.89 1.92
CA GLU A 19 -7.00 0.79 2.66
C GLU A 19 -5.48 0.97 2.62
N ILE A 20 -4.80 0.73 3.73
CA ILE A 20 -3.34 0.67 3.77
C ILE A 20 -2.91 -0.56 4.54
N ALA A 21 -1.93 -1.27 4.00
CA ALA A 21 -1.35 -2.43 4.65
C ALA A 21 0.15 -2.46 4.49
N TRP A 22 0.80 -3.22 5.37
CA TRP A 22 2.18 -3.61 5.19
C TRP A 22 2.47 -4.96 5.82
N VAL A 23 3.48 -5.63 5.30
CA VAL A 23 4.01 -6.89 5.84
C VAL A 23 5.52 -6.80 5.95
N SER A 24 6.10 -7.38 7.00
CA SER A 24 7.54 -7.57 7.07
C SER A 24 7.98 -8.56 5.99
N LEU A 25 9.18 -8.39 5.44
CA LEU A 25 9.65 -9.25 4.36
C LEU A 25 9.72 -10.74 4.74
N ASP A 26 9.89 -11.05 6.02
CA ASP A 26 9.88 -12.43 6.54
C ASP A 26 8.46 -12.96 6.83
N GLY A 27 7.43 -12.14 6.70
CA GLY A 27 6.03 -12.48 6.95
C GLY A 27 5.63 -12.54 8.44
N SER A 28 6.52 -12.19 9.36
CA SER A 28 6.27 -12.28 10.81
C SER A 28 5.39 -11.15 11.37
N GLU A 29 5.40 -9.98 10.74
CA GLU A 29 4.60 -8.83 11.14
C GLU A 29 3.71 -8.36 10.00
N THR A 30 2.43 -8.14 10.31
CA THR A 30 1.43 -7.71 9.34
C THR A 30 0.56 -6.63 9.96
N PHE A 31 0.21 -5.62 9.18
CA PHE A 31 -0.79 -4.62 9.52
C PHE A 31 -1.68 -4.34 8.32
N SER A 32 -2.95 -4.07 8.60
CA SER A 32 -3.92 -3.61 7.60
C SER A 32 -5.01 -2.81 8.29
N THR A 33 -5.42 -1.72 7.66
CA THR A 33 -6.58 -0.95 8.10
C THR A 33 -7.26 -0.28 6.92
N LEU A 34 -8.59 -0.20 7.00
CA LEU A 34 -9.35 0.76 6.23
C LEU A 34 -9.17 2.16 6.81
N ILE A 35 -9.34 3.17 5.96
CA ILE A 35 -9.28 4.59 6.30
C ILE A 35 -10.68 5.18 6.14
N ASN A 36 -11.15 5.92 7.14
CA ASN A 36 -12.45 6.58 7.07
C ASN A 36 -12.31 7.91 6.31
N PRO A 37 -12.89 8.05 5.10
CA PRO A 37 -12.78 9.28 4.32
C PRO A 37 -13.47 10.47 4.97
N GLU A 38 -14.49 10.27 5.81
CA GLU A 38 -15.19 11.37 6.51
C GLU A 38 -14.36 11.98 7.64
N SER A 39 -13.31 11.28 8.09
CA SER A 39 -12.34 11.87 9.02
C SER A 39 -11.34 12.81 8.33
N ALA A 40 -11.30 12.79 7.00
CA ALA A 40 -10.47 13.69 6.20
C ALA A 40 -11.27 14.91 5.72
N GLY A 41 -10.63 16.08 5.71
CA GLY A 41 -11.19 17.25 5.04
C GLY A 41 -11.00 17.17 3.52
N GLY A 42 -12.09 17.13 2.75
CA GLY A 42 -12.05 17.27 1.28
C GLY A 42 -11.76 15.99 0.49
N TRP A 43 -12.02 14.81 1.07
CA TRP A 43 -11.93 13.53 0.37
C TRP A 43 -13.29 13.16 -0.26
N ASP A 44 -13.62 13.85 -1.35
CA ASP A 44 -14.93 13.73 -2.01
C ASP A 44 -14.93 12.82 -3.23
N HIS A 45 -13.78 12.66 -3.89
CA HIS A 45 -13.65 11.81 -5.08
C HIS A 45 -13.95 10.34 -4.75
N TRP A 46 -14.73 9.66 -5.58
CA TRP A 46 -14.97 8.22 -5.48
C TRP A 46 -15.24 7.63 -6.86
N ASP A 47 -14.48 6.61 -7.23
CA ASP A 47 -14.62 5.93 -8.51
C ASP A 47 -15.39 4.61 -8.33
N ASN A 48 -16.58 4.53 -8.93
CA ASN A 48 -17.40 3.33 -8.90
C ASN A 48 -16.70 2.14 -9.58
N TYR A 49 -15.87 2.37 -10.60
CA TYR A 49 -15.13 1.29 -11.25
C TYR A 49 -14.09 0.68 -10.31
N ALA A 50 -13.39 1.50 -9.54
CA ALA A 50 -12.47 1.01 -8.52
C ALA A 50 -13.21 0.19 -7.45
N GLU A 51 -14.36 0.68 -7.00
CA GLU A 51 -15.21 -0.05 -6.05
C GLU A 51 -15.69 -1.40 -6.59
N THR A 52 -16.27 -1.46 -7.78
CA THR A 52 -16.96 -2.69 -8.24
C THR A 52 -16.07 -3.67 -8.97
N GLU A 53 -15.10 -3.18 -9.77
CA GLU A 53 -14.31 -4.02 -10.68
C GLU A 53 -12.88 -4.28 -10.18
N ILE A 54 -12.38 -3.50 -9.21
CA ILE A 54 -11.01 -3.63 -8.69
C ILE A 54 -11.01 -4.22 -7.28
N HIS A 55 -11.34 -3.43 -6.27
CA HIS A 55 -11.07 -3.79 -4.86
C HIS A 55 -12.30 -4.27 -4.08
N GLY A 56 -13.52 -3.99 -4.52
CA GLY A 56 -14.75 -4.46 -3.84
C GLY A 56 -15.03 -3.77 -2.50
N ILE A 57 -14.39 -2.64 -2.21
CA ILE A 57 -14.51 -1.91 -0.94
C ILE A 57 -15.40 -0.70 -1.16
N SER A 58 -16.59 -0.69 -0.54
CA SER A 58 -17.51 0.44 -0.69
C SER A 58 -17.15 1.62 0.19
N ARG A 59 -17.53 2.83 -0.25
CA ARG A 59 -17.33 4.06 0.53
C ARG A 59 -17.99 3.96 1.91
N GLN A 60 -19.21 3.42 1.95
CA GLN A 60 -19.93 3.20 3.19
C GLN A 60 -19.14 2.28 4.15
N HIS A 61 -18.54 1.22 3.64
CA HIS A 61 -17.72 0.32 4.46
C HIS A 61 -16.50 1.03 5.04
N CYS A 62 -15.84 1.88 4.24
CA CYS A 62 -14.76 2.75 4.71
C CYS A 62 -15.23 3.72 5.80
N CYS A 63 -16.40 4.36 5.65
CA CYS A 63 -16.94 5.25 6.68
C CYS A 63 -17.24 4.51 7.99
N GLU A 64 -17.81 3.32 7.92
CA GLU A 64 -18.24 2.55 9.10
C GLU A 64 -17.09 1.85 9.83
N ARG A 65 -16.09 1.35 9.09
CA ARG A 65 -15.03 0.47 9.61
C ARG A 65 -13.64 1.10 9.58
N GLY A 66 -13.46 2.15 8.79
CA GLY A 66 -12.21 2.85 8.63
C GLY A 66 -11.76 3.54 9.91
N LYS A 67 -10.44 3.69 10.05
CA LYS A 67 -9.82 4.47 11.11
C LYS A 67 -9.68 5.92 10.70
N ASP A 68 -9.67 6.78 11.71
CA ASP A 68 -9.42 8.20 11.55
C ASP A 68 -8.04 8.43 10.89
N VAL A 69 -7.97 9.34 9.92
CA VAL A 69 -6.74 9.65 9.18
C VAL A 69 -5.57 10.03 10.10
N VAL A 70 -5.82 10.68 11.24
CA VAL A 70 -4.78 11.02 12.23
C VAL A 70 -4.17 9.76 12.82
N VAL A 71 -5.00 8.78 13.16
CA VAL A 71 -4.55 7.50 13.72
C VAL A 71 -3.74 6.72 12.69
N VAL A 72 -4.21 6.70 11.44
CA VAL A 72 -3.51 5.99 10.36
C VAL A 72 -2.17 6.66 10.05
N ALA A 73 -2.15 7.99 9.90
CA ALA A 73 -0.93 8.76 9.62
C ALA A 73 0.14 8.58 10.71
N GLN A 74 -0.25 8.56 11.99
CA GLN A 74 0.68 8.27 13.10
C GLN A 74 1.27 6.86 13.02
N ARG A 75 0.47 5.87 12.63
CA ARG A 75 0.90 4.47 12.47
C ARG A 75 1.91 4.34 11.33
N VAL A 76 1.60 4.95 10.20
CA VAL A 76 2.43 4.97 8.99
C VAL A 76 3.73 5.73 9.23
N GLU A 77 3.67 6.88 9.91
CA GLU A 77 4.87 7.63 10.29
C GLU A 77 5.84 6.77 11.11
N LYS A 78 5.33 6.08 12.12
CA LYS A 78 6.16 5.20 12.96
C LYS A 78 6.86 4.12 12.13
N LEU A 79 6.14 3.53 11.16
CA LEU A 79 6.71 2.55 10.22
C LEU A 79 7.82 3.18 9.39
N LEU A 80 7.54 4.30 8.73
CA LEU A 80 8.45 4.98 7.79
C LEU A 80 9.72 5.51 8.47
N LEU A 81 9.62 6.02 9.70
CA LEU A 81 10.77 6.51 10.46
C LEU A 81 11.61 5.38 11.06
N GLY A 82 11.01 4.23 11.34
CA GLY A 82 11.68 3.10 11.97
C GLY A 82 12.32 2.12 10.98
N HIS A 83 11.83 2.08 9.75
CA HIS A 83 12.14 1.00 8.83
C HIS A 83 12.24 1.44 7.36
N PRO A 84 13.08 0.74 6.57
CA PRO A 84 13.00 0.83 5.12
C PRO A 84 11.71 0.15 4.62
N VAL A 85 10.92 0.89 3.84
CA VAL A 85 9.61 0.46 3.30
C VAL A 85 9.67 0.46 1.77
N PHE A 86 9.13 -0.60 1.17
CA PHE A 86 9.17 -0.87 -0.26
C PHE A 86 7.76 -0.98 -0.82
N SER A 87 7.61 -0.67 -2.09
CA SER A 87 6.38 -0.85 -2.87
C SER A 87 6.75 -1.26 -4.30
N ASP A 88 5.88 -2.03 -4.97
CA ASP A 88 6.03 -2.35 -6.39
C ASP A 88 5.51 -1.25 -7.32
N ALA A 89 4.74 -0.30 -6.79
CA ALA A 89 4.28 0.91 -7.46
C ALA A 89 4.61 2.17 -6.61
N PRO A 90 5.89 2.43 -6.29
CA PRO A 90 6.26 3.40 -5.28
C PRO A 90 5.85 4.83 -5.61
N TYR A 91 5.67 5.17 -6.90
CA TYR A 91 5.19 6.49 -7.30
C TYR A 91 3.72 6.70 -6.89
N GLN A 92 2.85 5.73 -7.17
CA GLN A 92 1.43 5.76 -6.85
C GLN A 92 1.23 5.75 -5.33
N ASP A 93 1.85 4.80 -4.63
CA ASP A 93 1.74 4.70 -3.18
C ASP A 93 2.28 5.95 -2.47
N GLN A 94 3.38 6.53 -2.96
CA GLN A 94 3.91 7.76 -2.40
C GLN A 94 2.93 8.93 -2.53
N ARG A 95 2.19 9.03 -3.65
CA ARG A 95 1.17 10.06 -3.83
C ARG A 95 0.04 9.92 -2.82
N TRP A 96 -0.44 8.71 -2.59
CA TRP A 96 -1.49 8.46 -1.60
C TRP A 96 -1.01 8.63 -0.16
N LEU A 97 0.24 8.28 0.14
CA LEU A 97 0.86 8.63 1.41
C LEU A 97 0.93 10.15 1.60
N SER A 98 1.36 10.91 0.59
CA SER A 98 1.36 12.36 0.65
C SER A 98 -0.05 12.90 0.93
N ARG A 99 -1.08 12.40 0.25
CA ARG A 99 -2.49 12.77 0.50
C ARG A 99 -2.94 12.48 1.94
N LEU A 100 -2.53 11.34 2.50
CA LEU A 100 -2.80 10.99 3.90
C LEU A 100 -2.12 11.96 4.88
N PHE A 101 -0.87 12.32 4.63
CA PHE A 101 -0.16 13.25 5.52
C PHE A 101 -0.67 14.69 5.36
N GLU A 102 -1.03 15.11 4.16
CA GLU A 102 -1.63 16.42 3.87
C GLU A 102 -2.97 16.59 4.60
N SER A 103 -3.81 15.55 4.67
CA SER A 103 -5.10 15.61 5.37
C SER A 103 -4.98 15.85 6.88
N VAL A 104 -3.78 15.61 7.44
CA VAL A 104 -3.44 15.89 8.84
C VAL A 104 -2.46 17.05 8.99
N GLY A 105 -2.25 17.85 7.94
CA GLY A 105 -1.43 19.06 7.94
C GLY A 105 0.08 18.80 8.01
N ARG A 106 0.55 17.67 7.48
CA ARG A 106 1.95 17.22 7.55
C ARG A 106 2.48 16.79 6.19
N SER A 107 3.80 16.68 6.08
CA SER A 107 4.47 16.05 4.93
C SER A 107 4.85 14.61 5.25
N CYS A 108 4.83 13.74 4.26
CA CYS A 108 5.29 12.36 4.41
C CYS A 108 6.78 12.34 4.83
N PRO A 109 7.15 11.63 5.91
CA PRO A 109 8.49 11.75 6.51
C PRO A 109 9.59 10.97 5.75
N ALA A 110 9.21 10.08 4.82
CA ALA A 110 10.15 9.27 4.07
C ALA A 110 9.61 8.93 2.67
N VAL A 111 10.50 8.46 1.80
CA VAL A 111 10.18 8.02 0.44
C VAL A 111 10.17 6.50 0.37
N LEU A 112 9.14 5.94 -0.27
CA LEU A 112 9.08 4.51 -0.56
C LEU A 112 10.16 4.09 -1.55
N MET A 113 10.77 2.92 -1.32
CA MET A 113 11.74 2.34 -2.24
C MET A 113 11.08 1.38 -3.21
N PRO A 114 11.59 1.25 -4.45
CA PRO A 114 11.08 0.26 -5.39
C PRO A 114 11.40 -1.17 -4.90
N ILE A 115 10.43 -2.06 -5.02
CA ILE A 115 10.50 -3.46 -4.58
C ILE A 115 11.68 -4.23 -5.19
N ASP A 116 12.15 -3.82 -6.38
CA ASP A 116 13.27 -4.44 -7.08
C ASP A 116 14.62 -4.30 -6.37
N GLN A 117 14.72 -3.41 -5.38
CA GLN A 117 15.87 -3.25 -4.51
C GLN A 117 15.95 -4.34 -3.42
N LEU A 118 14.90 -5.13 -3.21
CA LEU A 118 14.91 -6.25 -2.27
C LEU A 118 15.67 -7.48 -2.80
N VAL A 119 16.00 -7.49 -4.09
CA VAL A 119 16.76 -8.57 -4.74
C VAL A 119 18.03 -8.04 -5.38
N ILE A 120 19.02 -8.93 -5.56
CA ILE A 120 20.24 -8.60 -6.29
C ILE A 120 19.92 -8.26 -7.76
N ARG A 121 20.72 -7.38 -8.37
CA ARG A 121 20.48 -6.86 -9.73
C ARG A 121 20.23 -7.96 -10.77
N SER A 122 20.96 -9.08 -10.70
CA SER A 122 20.81 -10.22 -11.63
C SER A 122 19.45 -10.93 -11.52
N ARG A 123 18.75 -10.81 -10.40
CA ARG A 123 17.45 -11.44 -10.16
C ARG A 123 16.25 -10.51 -10.40
N ARG A 124 16.47 -9.23 -10.70
CA ARG A 124 15.36 -8.28 -10.97
C ARG A 124 14.50 -8.67 -12.16
N GLY A 125 15.10 -9.24 -13.21
CA GLY A 125 14.35 -9.73 -14.37
C GLY A 125 13.45 -10.93 -14.04
N GLU A 126 13.88 -11.78 -13.10
CA GLU A 126 13.06 -12.87 -12.59
C GLU A 126 11.92 -12.33 -11.72
N LEU A 127 12.24 -11.43 -10.78
CA LEU A 127 11.25 -10.76 -9.93
C LEU A 127 10.15 -10.11 -10.77
N ASN A 128 10.50 -9.26 -11.73
CA ASN A 128 9.52 -8.55 -12.57
C ASN A 128 8.61 -9.52 -13.34
N ARG A 129 9.15 -10.63 -13.83
CA ARG A 129 8.37 -11.67 -14.52
C ARG A 129 7.38 -12.36 -13.58
N ARG A 130 7.81 -12.71 -12.36
CA ARG A 130 6.92 -13.33 -11.37
C ARG A 130 5.84 -12.34 -10.92
N LEU A 131 6.22 -11.10 -10.61
CA LEU A 131 5.28 -10.04 -10.22
C LEU A 131 4.21 -9.79 -11.29
N SER A 132 4.54 -9.82 -12.59
CA SER A 132 3.56 -9.64 -13.67
C SER A 132 2.59 -10.79 -13.86
N GLN A 133 2.81 -11.93 -13.20
CA GLN A 133 1.97 -13.13 -13.29
C GLN A 133 1.11 -13.33 -12.04
N ILE A 134 1.30 -12.52 -11.00
CA ILE A 134 0.51 -12.61 -9.77
C ILE A 134 -0.92 -12.15 -10.08
N ASN A 135 -1.89 -12.99 -9.75
CA ASN A 135 -3.29 -12.59 -9.71
C ASN A 135 -3.56 -11.87 -8.39
N ARG A 136 -3.76 -10.55 -8.44
CA ARG A 136 -3.98 -9.73 -7.24
C ARG A 136 -5.46 -9.68 -6.88
N PRO A 137 -5.82 -9.93 -5.61
CA PRO A 137 -7.18 -9.73 -5.14
C PRO A 137 -7.54 -8.25 -4.94
N HIS A 138 -6.57 -7.32 -5.05
CA HIS A 138 -6.75 -5.88 -4.79
C HIS A 138 -7.30 -5.64 -3.39
N ARG A 139 -6.58 -6.25 -2.43
CA ARG A 139 -6.76 -6.05 -1.00
C ARG A 139 -5.37 -5.89 -0.41
N ALA A 140 -5.09 -4.69 0.09
CA ALA A 140 -3.72 -4.25 0.35
C ALA A 140 -2.87 -5.28 1.13
N VAL A 141 -3.46 -5.94 2.13
CA VAL A 141 -2.73 -6.92 2.95
C VAL A 141 -2.40 -8.21 2.21
N HIS A 142 -3.30 -8.70 1.36
CA HIS A 142 -3.08 -9.91 0.56
C HIS A 142 -2.04 -9.63 -0.52
N ASP A 143 -2.11 -8.44 -1.12
CA ASP A 143 -1.16 -7.97 -2.12
C ASP A 143 0.25 -7.87 -1.48
N CYS A 144 0.37 -7.23 -0.31
CA CYS A 144 1.61 -7.22 0.48
C CYS A 144 2.18 -8.64 0.72
N MET A 145 1.35 -9.59 1.15
CA MET A 145 1.79 -10.96 1.41
C MET A 145 2.29 -11.67 0.14
N LEU A 146 1.57 -11.53 -0.98
CA LEU A 146 1.96 -12.10 -2.27
C LEU A 146 3.30 -11.51 -2.74
N LEU A 147 3.46 -10.19 -2.63
CA LEU A 147 4.71 -9.50 -2.95
C LEU A 147 5.88 -10.00 -2.10
N ALA A 148 5.69 -10.11 -0.77
CA ALA A 148 6.71 -10.60 0.14
C ALA A 148 7.09 -12.06 -0.14
N ASP A 149 6.12 -12.90 -0.47
CA ASP A 149 6.36 -14.30 -0.83
C ASP A 149 7.18 -14.42 -2.11
N VAL A 150 6.80 -13.70 -3.17
CA VAL A 150 7.57 -13.72 -4.43
C VAL A 150 8.98 -13.20 -4.23
N VAL A 151 9.17 -12.11 -3.47
CA VAL A 151 10.51 -11.61 -3.15
C VAL A 151 11.31 -12.67 -2.39
N ARG A 152 10.75 -13.35 -1.39
CA ARG A 152 11.43 -14.42 -0.64
C ARG A 152 11.85 -15.58 -1.55
N GLN A 153 10.93 -16.09 -2.37
CA GLN A 153 11.22 -17.17 -3.32
C GLN A 153 12.35 -16.79 -4.27
N VAL A 154 12.32 -15.57 -4.81
CA VAL A 154 13.39 -15.06 -5.69
C VAL A 154 14.70 -14.87 -4.94
N ARG A 155 14.71 -14.53 -3.66
CA ARG A 155 15.95 -14.45 -2.86
C ARG A 155 16.55 -15.82 -2.56
N GLU A 156 15.70 -16.81 -2.27
CA GLU A 156 16.10 -18.18 -1.93
C GLU A 156 16.50 -19.00 -3.17
N GLY A 157 16.04 -18.61 -4.37
CA GLY A 157 16.27 -19.38 -5.60
C GLY A 157 15.41 -20.64 -5.69
N CYS A 158 14.28 -20.66 -4.99
CA CYS A 158 13.29 -21.72 -5.10
C CYS A 158 12.59 -21.62 -6.47
N ILE A 159 12.69 -22.72 -7.22
CA ILE A 159 12.18 -22.94 -8.59
C ILE A 159 10.78 -23.55 -8.51
#